data_AF-G5AFQ4-F1
#
_entry.id   AF-G5AFQ4-F1
#
_cell.length_a   1.000
_cell.length_b   1.000
_cell.length_c   1.000
_cell.angle_alpha   90.00
_cell.angle_beta   90.00
_cell.angle_gamma   90.00
#
_symmetry.space_group_name_H-M   'P 1'
#
loop_
_entity.id
_entity.type
_entity.pdbx_description
1 polymer ?
#
loop_
_entity_poly.entity_id
_entity_poly.type
_entity_poly.pdbx_seq_one_letter_code
_entity_poly.pdbx_strand_id
1 'polypeptide(L)'
;RNISSNALGAVVFTETFEELQTLDCSNASLTQLSVNMTYLETVNASHNFLPSFEEIELATTVETLDLSWNQLSDWKNFKVPRDLRVLIASHNAIGDLSGSNLSSLADLTSIDLSFNDLTAVVGVIFPSNLTSLDLSNNSIETFEVRETDLALLSSLTSFKMDDLQQSDCPTSGATTESIGNAQICVVSDSVFQTAYFRTKSAWQANSTIVYLSVIVSALISLWFVALLVAHTIERRRQHVAEKKKIPDDMQRDTVEISSSLTASRHWSLSKEGDLPNDVRFDNDFASLRIDPSDVMQVRTLAHGSFAMASLVYLGDKQAVMKKVTVHTQGQDRDQMIAFMDEIRVCAKLEHPKVVAFLGIMWASLSDLSAIVEYIPRGSLAVFLKEKKPARKNSRPTFTWLESSNETPSKLSFALQMSEALVYLQSFAPPVIHGHLKADSVLLGSSWEIKLNRLGYMLNTSSLSMEDRAWVAPEVLASGDFDEKSDVYSLGVVMSELDRCKLPYSRKASRRQSVDDATAFKPKFRDDCPPEILEIAQSCLRDDPAERPTAMELHYSLRQLQRQSQGQ
;
A
#
# COMPACT_ATOMS: atom_id res chain seq x y z
N ARG A 1 19.42 -3.50 -27.11
CA ARG A 1 20.26 -3.34 -25.90
C ARG A 1 19.54 -4.00 -24.73
N ASN A 2 20.21 -4.91 -24.04
CA ASN A 2 19.67 -5.53 -22.82
C ASN A 2 20.38 -4.91 -21.61
N ILE A 3 19.61 -4.44 -20.63
CA ILE A 3 20.02 -3.92 -19.32
C ILE A 3 19.14 -4.50 -18.21
N SER A 4 18.41 -5.58 -18.47
CA SER A 4 17.54 -6.23 -17.48
C SER A 4 18.32 -6.75 -16.26
N SER A 5 17.63 -6.87 -15.12
CA SER A 5 18.22 -7.31 -13.85
C SER A 5 19.40 -6.47 -13.32
N ASN A 6 19.63 -5.26 -13.84
CA ASN A 6 20.55 -4.27 -13.28
C ASN A 6 19.77 -3.27 -12.44
N ALA A 7 20.22 -2.92 -11.24
CA ALA A 7 19.58 -1.87 -10.44
C ALA A 7 19.89 -0.48 -11.02
N LEU A 8 18.91 0.14 -11.69
CA LEU A 8 19.08 1.42 -12.38
C LEU A 8 18.32 2.59 -11.74
N GLY A 9 17.18 2.32 -11.08
CA GLY A 9 16.34 3.34 -10.43
C GLY A 9 15.56 4.20 -11.43
N ALA A 10 16.23 4.91 -12.31
CA ALA A 10 15.62 5.63 -13.44
C ALA A 10 16.40 5.36 -14.72
N VAL A 11 15.69 5.04 -15.80
CA VAL A 11 16.29 4.96 -17.14
C VAL A 11 15.98 6.26 -17.87
N VAL A 12 17.03 7.07 -18.05
CA VAL A 12 17.04 8.29 -18.86
C VAL A 12 18.24 8.21 -19.79
N PHE A 13 18.01 8.16 -21.11
CA PHE A 13 19.10 8.15 -22.09
C PHE A 13 19.42 9.58 -22.53
N THR A 14 20.60 10.07 -22.14
CA THR A 14 21.13 11.38 -22.55
C THR A 14 21.80 11.38 -23.93
N GLU A 15 22.00 10.20 -24.51
CA GLU A 15 22.61 9.99 -25.83
C GLU A 15 21.62 9.27 -26.75
N THR A 16 21.54 9.70 -28.01
CA THR A 16 20.68 9.11 -29.05
C THR A 16 21.37 7.90 -29.70
N PHE A 17 20.83 6.70 -29.51
CA PHE A 17 21.33 5.48 -30.15
C PHE A 17 20.58 5.25 -31.47
N GLU A 18 21.19 5.66 -32.59
CA GLU A 18 20.55 5.67 -33.93
C GLU A 18 20.17 4.27 -34.48
N GLU A 19 20.62 3.18 -33.85
CA GLU A 19 20.33 1.79 -34.27
C GLU A 19 19.51 0.99 -33.23
N LEU A 20 19.01 1.61 -32.15
CA LEU A 20 18.40 0.86 -31.04
C LEU A 20 16.92 0.50 -31.25
N GLN A 21 16.66 -0.62 -31.93
CA GLN A 21 15.30 -1.15 -32.15
C GLN A 21 14.64 -1.81 -30.93
N THR A 22 15.42 -2.42 -30.02
CA THR A 22 14.89 -3.16 -28.86
C THR A 22 15.57 -2.77 -27.57
N LEU A 23 14.80 -2.36 -26.56
CA LEU A 23 15.24 -2.16 -25.19
C LEU A 23 14.62 -3.22 -24.28
N ASP A 24 15.46 -4.04 -23.64
CA ASP A 24 15.05 -4.86 -22.50
C ASP A 24 15.63 -4.25 -21.23
N CYS A 25 14.75 -3.77 -20.36
CA CYS A 25 15.02 -3.21 -19.04
C CYS A 25 14.09 -3.84 -17.98
N SER A 26 13.66 -5.09 -18.21
CA SER A 26 12.88 -5.85 -17.25
C SER A 26 13.65 -6.11 -15.94
N ASN A 27 12.95 -6.20 -14.80
CA ASN A 27 13.57 -6.48 -13.49
C ASN A 27 14.71 -5.49 -13.10
N ALA A 28 14.69 -4.26 -13.62
CA ALA A 28 15.77 -3.27 -13.46
C ALA A 28 15.54 -2.27 -12.30
N SER A 29 14.52 -2.53 -11.47
CA SER A 29 14.09 -1.66 -10.35
C SER A 29 13.77 -0.22 -10.77
N LEU A 30 13.15 -0.03 -11.95
CA LEU A 30 12.82 1.29 -12.48
C LEU A 30 11.61 1.90 -11.75
N THR A 31 11.75 3.12 -11.25
CA THR A 31 10.65 4.01 -10.84
C THR A 31 10.31 5.06 -11.91
N GLN A 32 11.16 5.23 -12.92
CA GLN A 32 10.95 6.13 -14.06
C GLN A 32 11.59 5.58 -15.34
N LEU A 33 10.94 5.80 -16.49
CA LEU A 33 11.36 5.34 -17.82
C LEU A 33 11.17 6.47 -18.85
N SER A 34 12.23 7.20 -19.20
CA SER A 34 12.21 8.22 -20.27
C SER A 34 13.16 7.82 -21.41
N VAL A 35 12.57 7.37 -22.52
CA VAL A 35 13.27 6.78 -23.68
C VAL A 35 12.70 7.30 -25.00
N ASN A 36 13.13 8.51 -25.37
CA ASN A 36 12.74 9.15 -26.62
C ASN A 36 13.78 8.89 -27.73
N MET A 37 13.80 7.67 -28.27
CA MET A 37 14.69 7.27 -29.38
C MET A 37 13.90 6.98 -30.66
N THR A 38 14.33 7.57 -31.78
CA THR A 38 13.58 7.58 -33.06
C THR A 38 13.26 6.19 -33.61
N TYR A 39 14.14 5.21 -33.41
CA TYR A 39 14.07 3.88 -34.02
C TYR A 39 13.64 2.76 -33.05
N LEU A 40 13.14 3.09 -31.86
CA LEU A 40 12.83 2.11 -30.82
C LEU A 40 11.46 1.48 -31.04
N GLU A 41 11.44 0.24 -31.53
CA GLU A 41 10.24 -0.51 -31.90
C GLU A 41 9.69 -1.37 -30.73
N THR A 42 10.56 -1.88 -29.86
CA THR A 42 10.18 -2.80 -28.77
C THR A 42 10.78 -2.39 -27.44
N VAL A 43 9.95 -2.29 -26.40
CA VAL A 43 10.34 -1.97 -25.03
C VAL A 43 9.76 -3.01 -24.06
N ASN A 44 10.65 -3.76 -23.40
CA ASN A 44 10.29 -4.56 -22.22
C ASN A 44 10.75 -3.83 -20.96
N ALA A 45 9.79 -3.38 -20.15
CA ALA A 45 9.99 -2.76 -18.85
C ALA A 45 9.18 -3.48 -17.75
N SER A 46 8.91 -4.78 -17.93
CA SER A 46 8.22 -5.62 -16.95
C SER A 46 8.99 -5.79 -15.63
N HIS A 47 8.29 -6.20 -14.57
CA HIS A 47 8.87 -6.48 -13.25
C HIS A 47 9.64 -5.29 -12.64
N ASN A 48 9.08 -4.08 -12.74
CA ASN A 48 9.68 -2.85 -12.25
C ASN A 48 8.78 -2.17 -11.18
N PHE A 49 9.10 -0.92 -10.82
CA PHE A 49 8.42 -0.15 -9.79
C PHE A 49 7.83 1.15 -10.35
N LEU A 50 7.39 1.16 -11.62
CA LEU A 50 6.79 2.33 -12.26
C LEU A 50 5.45 2.64 -11.55
N PRO A 51 5.32 3.80 -10.87
CA PRO A 51 4.18 4.06 -9.97
C PRO A 51 2.97 4.68 -10.67
N SER A 52 3.20 5.28 -11.84
CA SER A 52 2.21 5.96 -12.64
C SER A 52 2.64 6.01 -14.11
N PHE A 53 1.68 6.21 -15.00
CA PHE A 53 1.97 6.44 -16.41
C PHE A 53 2.59 7.83 -16.69
N GLU A 54 2.54 8.76 -15.73
CA GLU A 54 3.26 10.05 -15.83
C GLU A 54 4.78 9.87 -15.87
N GLU A 55 5.33 8.86 -15.18
CA GLU A 55 6.76 8.54 -15.13
C GLU A 55 7.24 7.68 -16.32
N ILE A 56 6.39 7.52 -17.35
CA ILE A 56 6.67 6.80 -18.60
C ILE A 56 6.64 7.80 -19.76
N GLU A 57 7.79 8.03 -20.39
CA GLU A 57 7.92 8.80 -21.62
C GLU A 57 8.63 7.98 -22.70
N LEU A 58 7.93 7.71 -23.79
CA LEU A 58 8.40 6.84 -24.87
C LEU A 58 8.31 7.55 -26.22
N ALA A 59 9.19 7.17 -27.14
CA ALA A 59 9.07 7.54 -28.54
C ALA A 59 7.75 7.03 -29.15
N THR A 60 7.19 7.77 -30.11
CA THR A 60 5.91 7.40 -30.74
C THR A 60 5.97 6.12 -31.58
N THR A 61 7.17 5.70 -31.96
CA THR A 61 7.50 4.57 -32.84
C THR A 61 7.56 3.21 -32.14
N VAL A 62 7.31 3.14 -30.82
CA VAL A 62 7.24 1.88 -30.07
C VAL A 62 6.00 1.09 -30.51
N GLU A 63 6.21 -0.02 -31.23
CA GLU A 63 5.17 -0.95 -31.67
C GLU A 63 4.79 -1.98 -30.58
N THR A 64 5.73 -2.38 -29.73
CA THR A 64 5.51 -3.39 -28.68
C THR A 64 6.00 -2.88 -27.33
N LEU A 65 5.11 -2.87 -26.34
CA LEU A 65 5.36 -2.35 -24.99
C LEU A 65 4.87 -3.32 -23.91
N ASP A 66 5.81 -3.82 -23.10
CA ASP A 66 5.54 -4.63 -21.91
C ASP A 66 5.84 -3.83 -20.64
N LEU A 67 4.78 -3.56 -19.88
CA LEU A 67 4.74 -2.89 -18.58
C LEU A 67 4.19 -3.81 -17.48
N SER A 68 4.15 -5.12 -17.72
CA SER A 68 3.58 -6.07 -16.75
C SER A 68 4.36 -6.10 -15.43
N TRP A 69 3.71 -6.45 -14.32
CA TRP A 69 4.32 -6.49 -12.99
C TRP A 69 4.98 -5.15 -12.59
N ASN A 70 4.20 -4.07 -12.64
CA ASN A 70 4.58 -2.74 -12.16
C ASN A 70 3.56 -2.26 -11.09
N GLN A 71 3.48 -0.95 -10.81
CA GLN A 71 2.56 -0.36 -9.82
C GLN A 71 1.57 0.62 -10.48
N LEU A 72 1.37 0.52 -11.79
CA LEU A 72 0.59 1.47 -12.59
C LEU A 72 -0.88 1.44 -12.19
N SER A 73 -1.50 2.61 -12.03
CA SER A 73 -2.89 2.73 -11.57
C SER A 73 -3.69 3.83 -12.29
N ASP A 74 -3.03 4.86 -12.81
CA ASP A 74 -3.60 6.11 -13.31
C ASP A 74 -3.76 6.14 -14.84
N TRP A 75 -4.43 5.14 -15.42
CA TRP A 75 -4.58 4.94 -16.88
C TRP A 75 -4.89 6.21 -17.70
N LYS A 76 -5.66 7.16 -17.14
CA LYS A 76 -6.03 8.44 -17.77
C LYS A 76 -4.84 9.36 -18.10
N ASN A 77 -3.67 9.13 -17.49
CA ASN A 77 -2.43 9.86 -17.78
C ASN A 77 -1.57 9.18 -18.86
N PHE A 78 -1.97 8.01 -19.38
CA PHE A 78 -1.12 7.24 -20.29
C PHE A 78 -0.97 7.90 -21.67
N LYS A 79 0.22 8.47 -21.91
CA LYS A 79 0.70 8.94 -23.22
C LYS A 79 1.02 7.73 -24.13
N VAL A 80 -0.01 7.03 -24.62
CA VAL A 80 0.18 5.83 -25.45
C VAL A 80 0.99 6.18 -26.72
N PRO A 81 2.07 5.42 -27.04
CA PRO A 81 2.78 5.59 -28.31
C PRO A 81 1.83 5.46 -29.50
N ARG A 82 2.04 6.29 -30.52
CA ARG A 82 1.13 6.39 -31.68
C ARG A 82 1.07 5.08 -32.47
N ASP A 83 2.23 4.48 -32.70
CA ASP A 83 2.40 3.38 -33.63
C ASP A 83 2.30 2.01 -32.91
N LEU A 84 1.79 2.01 -31.66
CA LEU A 84 1.71 0.85 -30.77
C LEU A 84 0.74 -0.21 -31.29
N ARG A 85 1.25 -1.45 -31.46
CA ARG A 85 0.51 -2.63 -31.92
C ARG A 85 0.16 -3.61 -30.82
N VAL A 86 1.02 -3.71 -29.79
CA VAL A 86 0.89 -4.65 -28.67
C VAL A 86 1.18 -3.93 -27.35
N LEU A 87 0.20 -3.93 -26.45
CA LEU A 87 0.33 -3.47 -25.07
C LEU A 87 0.13 -4.64 -24.10
N ILE A 88 1.10 -4.85 -23.21
CA ILE A 88 1.00 -5.76 -22.08
C ILE A 88 1.14 -4.93 -20.81
N ALA A 89 0.07 -4.83 -20.01
CA ALA A 89 0.05 -4.08 -18.74
C ALA A 89 -0.62 -4.89 -17.62
N SER A 90 -0.56 -6.22 -17.71
CA SER A 90 -1.07 -7.14 -16.70
C SER A 90 -0.26 -7.13 -15.40
N HIS A 91 -0.84 -7.60 -14.30
CA HIS A 91 -0.23 -7.54 -12.96
C HIS A 91 0.16 -6.10 -12.55
N ASN A 92 -0.81 -5.19 -12.61
CA ASN A 92 -0.69 -3.80 -12.16
C ASN A 92 -1.88 -3.46 -11.23
N ALA A 93 -2.05 -2.19 -10.86
CA ALA A 93 -3.11 -1.69 -9.96
C ALA A 93 -4.12 -0.78 -10.69
N ILE A 94 -4.36 -1.04 -11.99
CA ILE A 94 -5.25 -0.21 -12.82
C ILE A 94 -6.70 -0.48 -12.42
N GLY A 95 -7.35 0.51 -11.81
CA GLY A 95 -8.73 0.38 -11.31
C GLY A 95 -9.83 0.98 -12.20
N ASP A 96 -9.47 1.92 -13.07
CA ASP A 96 -10.42 2.80 -13.78
C ASP A 96 -9.98 3.12 -15.22
N LEU A 97 -10.74 2.60 -16.21
CA LEU A 97 -10.58 2.95 -17.63
C LEU A 97 -11.59 4.02 -18.10
N SER A 98 -12.46 4.54 -17.23
CA SER A 98 -13.69 5.21 -17.66
C SER A 98 -13.48 6.47 -18.51
N GLY A 99 -14.20 6.57 -19.64
CA GLY A 99 -14.04 7.70 -20.58
C GLY A 99 -12.75 7.65 -21.41
N SER A 100 -12.04 6.52 -21.46
CA SER A 100 -10.86 6.37 -22.32
C SER A 100 -11.25 6.26 -23.79
N ASN A 101 -10.75 7.17 -24.63
CA ASN A 101 -10.92 7.10 -26.08
C ASN A 101 -9.64 6.61 -26.76
N LEU A 102 -9.60 5.33 -27.14
CA LEU A 102 -8.47 4.70 -27.81
C LEU A 102 -8.63 4.65 -29.35
N SER A 103 -9.71 5.20 -29.91
CA SER A 103 -10.01 5.12 -31.36
C SER A 103 -8.94 5.71 -32.29
N SER A 104 -8.06 6.58 -31.79
CA SER A 104 -6.94 7.13 -32.56
C SER A 104 -5.76 6.16 -32.74
N LEU A 105 -5.71 5.07 -31.97
CA LEU A 105 -4.64 4.07 -31.99
C LEU A 105 -4.96 2.98 -33.02
N ALA A 106 -5.05 3.38 -34.29
CA ALA A 106 -5.52 2.51 -35.37
C ALA A 106 -4.67 1.25 -35.59
N ASP A 107 -3.40 1.24 -35.18
CA ASP A 107 -2.50 0.10 -35.31
C ASP A 107 -2.52 -0.86 -34.09
N LEU A 108 -3.26 -0.53 -33.02
CA LEU A 108 -3.29 -1.31 -31.77
C LEU A 108 -4.13 -2.58 -31.91
N THR A 109 -3.46 -3.72 -32.02
CA THR A 109 -4.06 -5.04 -32.28
C THR A 109 -4.24 -5.92 -31.04
N SER A 110 -3.44 -5.74 -29.98
CA SER A 110 -3.51 -6.55 -28.78
C SER A 110 -3.35 -5.72 -27.50
N ILE A 111 -4.26 -5.94 -26.54
CA ILE A 111 -4.23 -5.32 -25.21
C ILE A 111 -4.39 -6.42 -24.14
N ASP A 112 -3.42 -6.53 -23.23
CA ASP A 112 -3.53 -7.33 -22.01
C ASP A 112 -3.56 -6.43 -20.78
N LEU A 113 -4.69 -6.47 -20.06
CA LEU A 113 -4.96 -5.79 -18.79
C LEU A 113 -5.37 -6.81 -17.70
N SER A 114 -5.02 -8.08 -17.87
CA SER A 114 -5.32 -9.13 -16.89
C SER A 114 -4.63 -8.89 -15.55
N PHE A 115 -5.15 -9.45 -14.45
CA PHE A 115 -4.59 -9.26 -13.09
C PHE A 115 -4.41 -7.77 -12.72
N ASN A 116 -5.50 -7.01 -12.82
CA ASN A 116 -5.57 -5.61 -12.38
C ASN A 116 -6.76 -5.41 -11.41
N ASP A 117 -6.93 -4.20 -10.90
CA ASP A 117 -7.99 -3.83 -9.96
C ASP A 117 -9.26 -3.30 -10.65
N LEU A 118 -9.46 -3.56 -11.96
CA LEU A 118 -10.56 -2.98 -12.73
C LEU A 118 -11.92 -3.37 -12.12
N THR A 119 -12.72 -2.36 -11.78
CA THR A 119 -14.09 -2.54 -11.24
C THR A 119 -15.19 -2.20 -12.25
N ALA A 120 -14.89 -1.38 -13.25
CA ALA A 120 -15.82 -1.03 -14.31
C ALA A 120 -15.11 -0.76 -15.65
N VAL A 121 -15.71 -1.22 -16.74
CA VAL A 121 -15.32 -0.89 -18.12
C VAL A 121 -16.49 -0.15 -18.75
N VAL A 122 -16.53 1.17 -18.57
CA VAL A 122 -17.67 2.03 -18.98
C VAL A 122 -17.17 3.26 -19.70
N GLY A 123 -17.81 3.64 -20.81
CA GLY A 123 -17.36 4.80 -21.59
C GLY A 123 -16.00 4.63 -22.27
N VAL A 124 -15.54 3.39 -22.47
CA VAL A 124 -14.30 3.08 -23.21
C VAL A 124 -14.61 2.95 -24.69
N ILE A 125 -13.85 3.64 -25.55
CA ILE A 125 -13.88 3.45 -27.00
C ILE A 125 -12.64 2.66 -27.42
N PHE A 126 -12.84 1.48 -28.01
CA PHE A 126 -11.75 0.58 -28.42
C PHE A 126 -11.20 0.92 -29.82
N PRO A 127 -9.93 0.56 -30.13
CA PRO A 127 -9.35 0.78 -31.46
C PRO A 127 -9.91 -0.21 -32.50
N SER A 128 -10.16 0.25 -33.72
CA SER A 128 -10.92 -0.52 -34.74
C SER A 128 -10.26 -1.80 -35.25
N ASN A 129 -8.94 -1.93 -35.06
CA ASN A 129 -8.15 -3.07 -35.53
C ASN A 129 -7.74 -4.02 -34.38
N LEU A 130 -8.37 -3.89 -33.21
CA LEU A 130 -8.16 -4.81 -32.09
C LEU A 130 -8.52 -6.24 -32.51
N THR A 131 -7.65 -7.19 -32.22
CA THR A 131 -7.87 -8.63 -32.45
C THR A 131 -7.80 -9.45 -31.16
N SER A 132 -7.04 -8.98 -30.16
CA SER A 132 -6.90 -9.62 -28.85
C SER A 132 -7.14 -8.64 -27.70
N LEU A 133 -7.97 -9.05 -26.74
CA LEU A 133 -8.25 -8.32 -25.50
C LEU A 133 -8.34 -9.28 -24.32
N ASP A 134 -7.47 -9.10 -23.32
CA ASP A 134 -7.49 -9.84 -22.06
C ASP A 134 -7.85 -8.92 -20.88
N LEU A 135 -9.01 -9.19 -20.28
CA LEU A 135 -9.53 -8.51 -19.07
C LEU A 135 -9.67 -9.50 -17.90
N SER A 136 -9.14 -10.71 -18.00
CA SER A 136 -9.32 -11.76 -16.98
C SER A 136 -8.61 -11.47 -15.66
N ASN A 137 -9.04 -12.11 -14.57
CA ASN A 137 -8.51 -11.92 -13.23
C ASN A 137 -8.59 -10.45 -12.73
N ASN A 138 -9.70 -9.77 -13.03
CA ASN A 138 -10.03 -8.44 -12.53
C ASN A 138 -11.18 -8.51 -11.49
N SER A 139 -11.83 -7.39 -11.17
CA SER A 139 -13.01 -7.33 -10.29
C SER A 139 -14.18 -6.56 -10.95
N ILE A 140 -14.35 -6.74 -12.26
CA ILE A 140 -15.30 -5.94 -13.06
C ILE A 140 -16.74 -6.30 -12.65
N GLU A 141 -17.41 -5.38 -11.96
CA GLU A 141 -18.83 -5.48 -11.57
C GLU A 141 -19.75 -4.84 -12.64
N THR A 142 -19.20 -4.02 -13.57
CA THR A 142 -19.95 -3.29 -14.61
C THR A 142 -19.20 -3.23 -15.94
N PHE A 143 -19.84 -3.59 -17.06
CA PHE A 143 -19.32 -3.39 -18.43
C PHE A 143 -20.39 -2.74 -19.30
N GLU A 144 -20.16 -1.51 -19.78
CA GLU A 144 -21.05 -0.81 -20.72
C GLU A 144 -20.29 -0.24 -21.93
N VAL A 145 -20.66 -0.70 -23.13
CA VAL A 145 -20.06 -0.33 -24.42
C VAL A 145 -21.06 0.32 -25.36
N ARG A 146 -20.57 0.93 -26.43
CA ARG A 146 -21.39 1.37 -27.56
C ARG A 146 -21.67 0.24 -28.55
N GLU A 147 -22.78 0.34 -29.26
CA GLU A 147 -23.24 -0.59 -30.31
C GLU A 147 -22.15 -0.90 -31.35
N THR A 148 -21.37 0.10 -31.78
CA THR A 148 -20.23 -0.11 -32.69
C THR A 148 -19.14 -1.02 -32.10
N ASP A 149 -18.87 -0.94 -30.79
CA ASP A 149 -17.80 -1.69 -30.15
C ASP A 149 -18.26 -3.11 -29.73
N LEU A 150 -19.57 -3.34 -29.54
CA LEU A 150 -20.12 -4.70 -29.43
C LEU A 150 -19.73 -5.57 -30.64
N ALA A 151 -19.86 -5.02 -31.85
CA ALA A 151 -19.53 -5.73 -33.09
C ALA A 151 -18.02 -6.04 -33.18
N LEU A 152 -17.16 -5.10 -32.77
CA LEU A 152 -15.71 -5.30 -32.68
C LEU A 152 -15.37 -6.40 -31.66
N LEU A 153 -15.84 -6.27 -30.42
CA LEU A 153 -15.56 -7.22 -29.33
C LEU A 153 -16.03 -8.64 -29.66
N SER A 154 -17.16 -8.77 -30.35
CA SER A 154 -17.71 -10.05 -30.83
C SER A 154 -16.90 -10.67 -32.00
N SER A 155 -16.00 -9.92 -32.62
CA SER A 155 -15.17 -10.35 -33.76
C SER A 155 -13.69 -10.64 -33.40
N LEU A 156 -13.30 -10.42 -32.14
CA LEU A 156 -11.95 -10.66 -31.65
C LEU A 156 -11.53 -12.13 -31.82
N THR A 157 -10.27 -12.36 -32.18
CA THR A 157 -9.68 -13.71 -32.26
C THR A 157 -9.37 -14.28 -30.87
N SER A 158 -9.18 -13.41 -29.87
CA SER A 158 -9.02 -13.75 -28.47
C SER A 158 -9.69 -12.68 -27.59
N PHE A 159 -10.86 -12.98 -27.04
CA PHE A 159 -11.47 -12.22 -25.96
C PHE A 159 -11.48 -13.07 -24.69
N LYS A 160 -11.01 -12.52 -23.57
CA LYS A 160 -11.00 -13.19 -22.27
C LYS A 160 -11.49 -12.25 -21.18
N MET A 161 -12.39 -12.73 -20.33
CA MET A 161 -12.93 -12.01 -19.19
C MET A 161 -13.42 -13.01 -18.13
N ASP A 162 -13.48 -12.58 -16.87
CA ASP A 162 -14.14 -13.33 -15.80
C ASP A 162 -15.67 -13.36 -16.00
N ASP A 163 -16.37 -14.29 -15.33
CA ASP A 163 -17.82 -14.46 -15.48
C ASP A 163 -18.61 -13.23 -14.96
N LEU A 164 -19.09 -12.39 -15.87
CA LEU A 164 -19.99 -11.27 -15.57
C LEU A 164 -21.45 -11.63 -15.85
N GLN A 165 -22.35 -11.34 -14.90
CA GLN A 165 -23.79 -11.54 -14.99
C GLN A 165 -24.52 -10.25 -14.61
N GLN A 166 -24.44 -9.23 -15.47
CA GLN A 166 -25.00 -7.91 -15.23
C GLN A 166 -26.43 -7.80 -15.76
N SER A 167 -27.40 -7.61 -14.85
CA SER A 167 -28.81 -7.32 -15.21
C SER A 167 -29.12 -5.82 -15.33
N ASP A 168 -28.38 -4.99 -14.58
CA ASP A 168 -28.71 -3.59 -14.37
C ASP A 168 -27.67 -2.71 -15.09
N CYS A 169 -28.11 -1.94 -16.08
CA CYS A 169 -27.22 -1.10 -16.89
C CYS A 169 -27.12 0.34 -16.36
N PRO A 170 -25.91 0.94 -16.31
CA PRO A 170 -25.71 2.33 -15.90
C PRO A 170 -26.55 3.36 -16.67
N THR A 171 -26.70 3.18 -17.99
CA THR A 171 -27.33 4.18 -18.85
C THR A 171 -28.76 3.80 -19.24
N SER A 172 -29.70 4.71 -18.99
CA SER A 172 -31.10 4.58 -19.40
C SER A 172 -31.24 4.37 -20.91
N GLY A 173 -31.79 3.22 -21.30
CA GLY A 173 -31.96 2.83 -22.71
C GLY A 173 -30.88 1.88 -23.24
N ALA A 174 -29.96 1.41 -22.39
CA ALA A 174 -29.10 0.28 -22.70
C ALA A 174 -29.88 -1.04 -22.83
N THR A 175 -29.35 -1.99 -23.61
CA THR A 175 -29.77 -3.40 -23.64
C THR A 175 -28.66 -4.29 -23.07
N THR A 176 -29.01 -5.48 -22.57
CA THR A 176 -28.04 -6.49 -22.14
C THR A 176 -27.77 -7.46 -23.28
N GLU A 177 -26.51 -7.55 -23.70
CA GLU A 177 -26.02 -8.49 -24.73
C GLU A 177 -25.02 -9.47 -24.11
N SER A 178 -24.64 -10.53 -24.84
CA SER A 178 -23.72 -11.56 -24.33
C SER A 178 -22.50 -11.76 -25.23
N ILE A 179 -21.30 -11.59 -24.66
CA ILE A 179 -20.03 -11.91 -25.33
C ILE A 179 -19.35 -13.04 -24.55
N GLY A 180 -19.31 -14.24 -25.15
CA GLY A 180 -18.73 -15.42 -24.53
C GLY A 180 -19.47 -15.83 -23.25
N ASN A 181 -18.80 -15.70 -22.11
CA ASN A 181 -19.31 -15.95 -20.76
C ASN A 181 -19.84 -14.70 -20.04
N ALA A 182 -19.65 -13.50 -20.59
CA ALA A 182 -20.03 -12.23 -19.98
C ALA A 182 -21.35 -11.68 -20.54
N GLN A 183 -22.28 -11.33 -19.66
CA GLN A 183 -23.39 -10.42 -19.97
C GLN A 183 -22.94 -8.98 -19.76
N ILE A 184 -23.06 -8.16 -20.80
CA ILE A 184 -22.60 -6.75 -20.81
C ILE A 184 -23.75 -5.83 -21.24
N CYS A 185 -23.66 -4.56 -20.88
CA CYS A 185 -24.59 -3.54 -21.31
C CYS A 185 -24.13 -2.85 -22.60
N VAL A 186 -25.07 -2.56 -23.49
CA VAL A 186 -24.83 -1.94 -24.80
C VAL A 186 -25.77 -0.76 -24.98
N VAL A 187 -25.22 0.39 -25.35
CA VAL A 187 -25.96 1.62 -25.69
C VAL A 187 -25.70 2.03 -27.12
N SER A 188 -26.64 2.72 -27.75
CA SER A 188 -26.39 3.33 -29.07
C SER A 188 -25.31 4.40 -28.97
N ASP A 189 -24.47 4.53 -30.01
CA ASP A 189 -23.33 5.45 -30.06
C ASP A 189 -23.67 6.90 -29.69
N SER A 190 -24.87 7.39 -30.04
CA SER A 190 -25.33 8.75 -29.72
C SER A 190 -25.67 8.94 -28.24
N VAL A 191 -26.21 7.90 -27.58
CA VAL A 191 -26.47 7.87 -26.14
C VAL A 191 -25.14 7.74 -25.38
N PHE A 192 -24.25 6.84 -25.81
CA PHE A 192 -22.92 6.66 -25.25
C PHE A 192 -22.09 7.95 -25.24
N GLN A 193 -22.01 8.64 -26.39
CA GLN A 193 -21.33 9.93 -26.51
C GLN A 193 -21.94 11.00 -25.57
N THR A 194 -23.26 10.95 -25.37
CA THR A 194 -24.01 11.86 -24.50
C THR A 194 -23.90 11.50 -23.01
N ALA A 195 -23.55 10.26 -22.67
CA ALA A 195 -23.30 9.81 -21.30
C ALA A 195 -21.86 10.12 -20.86
N TYR A 196 -20.87 9.67 -21.65
CA TYR A 196 -19.47 9.62 -21.23
C TYR A 196 -18.59 10.77 -21.77
N PHE A 197 -18.93 11.37 -22.91
CA PHE A 197 -18.05 12.31 -23.64
C PHE A 197 -18.63 13.73 -23.80
N ARG A 198 -19.42 14.20 -22.83
CA ARG A 198 -19.96 15.58 -22.82
C ARG A 198 -18.84 16.63 -22.74
N THR A 199 -18.68 17.40 -23.81
CA THR A 199 -17.78 18.56 -23.81
C THR A 199 -18.31 19.68 -22.92
N LYS A 200 -17.39 20.48 -22.31
CA LYS A 200 -17.73 21.59 -21.40
C LYS A 200 -18.48 22.77 -22.05
N SER A 201 -18.83 22.67 -23.33
CA SER A 201 -19.52 23.71 -24.13
C SER A 201 -20.97 23.98 -23.70
N ALA A 202 -21.61 23.04 -22.99
CA ALA A 202 -23.00 23.15 -22.55
C ALA A 202 -23.26 24.23 -21.48
N TRP A 203 -22.22 24.84 -20.89
CA TRP A 203 -22.34 25.92 -19.91
C TRP A 203 -22.17 27.33 -20.50
N GLN A 204 -22.77 27.59 -21.67
CA GLN A 204 -23.06 28.98 -22.09
C GLN A 204 -24.24 29.55 -21.30
N ALA A 205 -24.06 29.70 -19.99
CA ALA A 205 -24.81 30.70 -19.24
C ALA A 205 -24.43 32.08 -19.78
N ASN A 206 -25.42 32.92 -20.11
CA ASN A 206 -25.20 34.25 -20.70
C ASN A 206 -24.11 35.01 -19.95
N SER A 207 -23.01 35.36 -20.62
CA SER A 207 -21.81 35.92 -19.98
C SER A 207 -22.08 37.19 -19.17
N THR A 208 -23.11 37.96 -19.55
CA THR A 208 -23.62 39.11 -18.80
C THR A 208 -24.04 38.77 -17.36
N ILE A 209 -24.62 37.60 -17.11
CA ILE A 209 -25.02 37.14 -15.77
C ILE A 209 -23.77 36.84 -14.93
N VAL A 210 -22.75 36.24 -15.53
CA VAL A 210 -21.47 35.94 -14.86
C VAL A 210 -20.70 37.22 -14.55
N TYR A 211 -20.63 38.18 -15.48
CA TYR A 211 -20.04 39.48 -15.22
C TYR A 211 -20.79 40.25 -14.12
N LEU A 212 -22.13 40.22 -14.11
CA LEU A 212 -22.92 40.85 -13.05
C LEU A 212 -22.69 40.19 -11.68
N SER A 213 -22.60 38.85 -11.58
CA SER A 213 -22.34 38.19 -10.30
C SER A 213 -20.93 38.47 -9.78
N VAL A 214 -19.92 38.53 -10.65
CA VAL A 214 -18.54 38.93 -10.30
C VAL A 214 -18.49 40.40 -9.85
N ILE A 215 -19.17 41.32 -10.53
CA ILE A 215 -19.22 42.73 -10.13
C ILE A 215 -19.93 42.89 -8.77
N VAL A 216 -21.08 42.24 -8.56
CA VAL A 216 -21.82 42.32 -7.29
C VAL A 216 -21.02 41.71 -6.13
N SER A 217 -20.39 40.55 -6.31
CA SER A 217 -19.55 39.93 -5.28
C SER A 217 -18.28 40.75 -4.98
N ALA A 218 -17.65 41.36 -5.99
CA ALA A 218 -16.54 42.29 -5.79
C ALA A 218 -16.97 43.55 -5.01
N LEU A 219 -18.15 44.12 -5.30
CA LEU A 219 -18.70 45.27 -4.57
C LEU A 219 -19.05 44.93 -3.12
N ILE A 220 -19.65 43.74 -2.87
CA ILE A 220 -19.92 43.25 -1.51
C ILE A 220 -18.61 43.04 -0.74
N SER A 221 -17.58 42.48 -1.39
CA SER A 221 -16.25 42.29 -0.79
C SER A 221 -15.57 43.62 -0.47
N LEU A 222 -15.63 44.60 -1.37
CA LEU A 222 -15.14 45.96 -1.13
C LEU A 222 -15.88 46.65 0.02
N TRP A 223 -17.19 46.48 0.13
CA TRP A 223 -17.98 47.00 1.24
C TRP A 223 -17.62 46.34 2.58
N PHE A 224 -17.41 45.02 2.59
CA PHE A 224 -16.93 44.30 3.78
C PHE A 224 -15.53 44.73 4.20
N VAL A 225 -14.61 44.92 3.24
CA VAL A 225 -13.27 45.47 3.50
C VAL A 225 -13.36 46.91 4.02
N ALA A 226 -14.24 47.75 3.48
CA ALA A 226 -14.46 49.11 3.98
C ALA A 226 -14.99 49.12 5.42
N LEU A 227 -15.90 48.21 5.78
CA LEU A 227 -16.37 48.03 7.16
C LEU A 227 -15.24 47.54 8.10
N LEU A 228 -14.43 46.57 7.66
CA LEU A 228 -13.29 46.09 8.44
C LEU A 228 -12.20 47.18 8.62
N VAL A 229 -11.97 48.01 7.61
CA VAL A 229 -11.08 49.18 7.69
C VAL A 229 -11.66 50.24 8.64
N ALA A 230 -12.96 50.54 8.56
CA ALA A 230 -13.61 51.46 9.50
C ALA A 230 -13.52 50.95 10.96
N HIS A 231 -13.85 49.68 11.20
CA HIS A 231 -13.82 49.04 12.51
C HIS A 231 -12.38 48.93 13.08
N THR A 232 -11.38 48.69 12.23
CA THR A 232 -9.97 48.69 12.67
C THR A 232 -9.42 50.09 12.89
N ILE A 233 -9.88 51.12 12.17
CA ILE A 233 -9.59 52.53 12.47
C ILE A 233 -10.24 52.93 13.81
N GLU A 234 -11.46 52.50 14.09
CA GLU A 234 -12.17 52.78 15.34
C GLU A 234 -11.52 52.07 16.55
N ARG A 235 -11.18 50.78 16.42
CA ARG A 235 -10.36 50.06 17.42
C ARG A 235 -8.96 50.67 17.59
N ARG A 236 -8.33 51.17 16.52
CA ARG A 236 -7.05 51.90 16.63
C ARG A 236 -7.22 53.23 17.36
N ARG A 237 -8.30 53.97 17.15
CA ARG A 237 -8.61 55.18 17.93
C ARG A 237 -8.78 54.88 19.42
N GLN A 238 -9.39 53.75 19.78
CA GLN A 238 -9.50 53.27 21.16
C GLN A 238 -8.12 52.93 21.75
N HIS A 239 -7.33 52.05 21.11
CA HIS A 239 -6.03 51.64 21.65
C HIS A 239 -4.92 52.73 21.62
N VAL A 240 -5.02 53.73 20.75
CA VAL A 240 -4.10 54.89 20.73
C VAL A 240 -4.32 55.81 21.94
N ALA A 241 -5.48 55.78 22.59
CA ALA A 241 -5.70 56.48 23.86
C ALA A 241 -4.92 55.84 25.03
N GLU A 242 -4.71 54.51 25.01
CA GLU A 242 -4.08 53.77 26.09
C GLU A 242 -2.56 53.71 25.99
N LYS A 243 -2.01 53.56 24.77
CA LYS A 243 -0.56 53.29 24.56
C LYS A 243 0.37 54.50 24.67
N LYS A 244 -0.05 55.64 25.24
CA LYS A 244 0.81 56.83 25.40
C LYS A 244 1.75 56.76 26.62
N LYS A 245 2.49 55.66 26.80
CA LYS A 245 3.53 55.49 27.84
C LYS A 245 4.70 54.58 27.39
N ILE A 246 5.84 55.24 27.14
CA ILE A 246 7.24 54.76 27.31
C ILE A 246 7.77 53.78 26.21
N PRO A 247 9.06 53.86 25.78
CA PRO A 247 9.43 53.58 24.38
C PRO A 247 10.60 52.59 24.12
N ASP A 248 10.75 52.28 22.82
CA ASP A 248 11.96 52.01 21.99
C ASP A 248 13.21 51.31 22.56
N ASP A 249 13.52 50.12 22.00
CA ASP A 249 14.59 49.89 21.00
C ASP A 249 14.28 48.54 20.26
N MET A 250 14.96 47.97 19.25
CA MET A 250 16.16 48.31 18.47
C MET A 250 16.06 47.72 17.03
N GLN A 251 16.96 48.10 16.12
CA GLN A 251 17.18 47.51 14.77
C GLN A 251 18.31 46.43 14.81
N ARG A 252 18.64 45.60 13.80
CA ARG A 252 18.21 45.31 12.39
C ARG A 252 18.53 43.80 12.10
N ASP A 253 18.84 43.20 10.94
CA ASP A 253 19.11 43.57 9.52
C ASP A 253 18.87 42.36 8.56
N THR A 254 19.05 42.51 7.24
CA THR A 254 18.86 41.44 6.22
C THR A 254 19.85 41.49 5.04
N VAL A 255 20.36 40.34 4.55
CA VAL A 255 21.11 40.19 3.26
C VAL A 255 20.82 38.80 2.60
N GLU A 256 21.07 38.65 1.29
CA GLU A 256 20.50 37.64 0.37
C GLU A 256 21.48 36.65 -0.35
N ILE A 257 20.98 35.43 -0.62
CA ILE A 257 20.99 34.63 -1.88
C ILE A 257 22.32 34.26 -2.63
N SER A 258 22.53 32.94 -2.82
CA SER A 258 22.90 32.23 -4.10
C SER A 258 22.95 30.70 -3.85
N SER A 259 22.14 29.82 -4.49
CA SER A 259 22.26 29.20 -5.83
C SER A 259 23.57 28.42 -6.08
N SER A 260 23.59 27.14 -6.51
CA SER A 260 22.52 26.19 -6.90
C SER A 260 23.07 24.74 -7.05
N LEU A 261 22.19 23.71 -7.03
CA LEU A 261 22.13 22.56 -7.97
C LEU A 261 21.19 21.42 -7.49
N THR A 262 20.64 20.66 -8.45
CA THR A 262 19.92 19.36 -8.32
C THR A 262 19.00 19.16 -7.10
N ALA A 263 17.74 19.58 -7.22
CA ALA A 263 16.71 19.30 -6.22
C ALA A 263 15.95 17.99 -6.53
N SER A 264 16.31 16.91 -5.83
CA SER A 264 15.33 15.88 -5.45
C SER A 264 14.18 16.54 -4.68
N ARG A 265 12.96 15.96 -4.66
CA ARG A 265 11.77 16.55 -3.99
C ARG A 265 12.04 16.81 -2.50
N HIS A 266 12.46 18.03 -2.18
CA HIS A 266 13.11 18.34 -0.91
C HIS A 266 12.12 18.44 0.25
N TRP A 267 12.45 17.78 1.37
CA TRP A 267 11.99 18.24 2.67
C TRP A 267 12.45 19.68 2.86
N SER A 268 11.50 20.60 3.07
CA SER A 268 11.79 22.03 3.16
C SER A 268 12.53 22.34 4.46
N LEU A 269 13.78 22.80 4.33
CA LEU A 269 14.74 23.14 5.40
C LEU A 269 14.31 24.29 6.35
N SER A 270 13.03 24.68 6.35
CA SER A 270 12.46 25.74 7.18
C SER A 270 11.79 25.23 8.47
N LYS A 271 11.80 23.92 8.75
CA LYS A 271 11.17 23.31 9.94
C LYS A 271 11.96 22.15 10.59
N GLU A 272 13.30 22.22 10.64
CA GLU A 272 14.04 21.53 11.73
C GLU A 272 13.88 22.33 13.04
N GLY A 273 12.66 22.36 13.56
CA GLY A 273 12.40 22.73 14.96
C GLY A 273 12.38 21.47 15.82
N ASP A 274 12.96 21.54 17.03
CA ASP A 274 13.27 20.41 17.92
C ASP A 274 12.33 19.21 17.76
N LEU A 275 12.87 18.12 17.23
CA LEU A 275 12.23 16.81 17.29
C LEU A 275 12.51 16.25 18.69
N PRO A 276 11.47 15.95 19.50
CA PRO A 276 11.69 15.37 20.81
C PRO A 276 12.37 14.02 20.64
N ASN A 277 13.52 13.84 21.29
CA ASN A 277 14.30 12.61 21.25
C ASN A 277 14.69 12.19 19.81
N ASP A 278 15.49 12.98 19.10
CA ASP A 278 16.00 12.58 17.77
C ASP A 278 17.12 11.52 17.89
N VAL A 279 16.86 10.30 17.41
CA VAL A 279 17.83 9.17 17.47
C VAL A 279 19.14 9.44 16.72
N ARG A 280 19.17 10.41 15.79
CA ARG A 280 20.38 10.80 15.04
C ARG A 280 21.46 11.44 15.92
N PHE A 281 21.07 11.96 17.08
CA PHE A 281 21.94 12.70 18.02
C PHE A 281 21.95 12.08 19.43
N ASP A 282 21.36 10.90 19.57
CA ASP A 282 21.19 10.17 20.82
C ASP A 282 22.40 9.25 21.05
N ASN A 283 23.23 9.58 22.06
CA ASN A 283 24.53 8.94 22.26
C ASN A 283 24.45 7.44 22.53
N ASP A 284 23.33 6.96 23.09
CA ASP A 284 23.12 5.54 23.38
C ASP A 284 23.10 4.68 22.10
N PHE A 285 22.78 5.28 20.94
CA PHE A 285 22.72 4.59 19.65
C PHE A 285 23.89 4.97 18.71
N ALA A 286 24.86 5.76 19.17
CA ALA A 286 26.01 6.15 18.34
C ALA A 286 26.85 4.95 17.86
N SER A 287 26.89 3.86 18.63
CA SER A 287 27.52 2.58 18.29
C SER A 287 26.72 1.73 17.29
N LEU A 288 25.44 2.04 17.10
CA LEU A 288 24.54 1.38 16.15
C LEU A 288 24.44 2.15 14.82
N ARG A 289 25.19 3.25 14.65
CA ARG A 289 25.21 4.01 13.41
C ARG A 289 25.91 3.20 12.31
N ILE A 290 25.20 2.99 11.21
CA ILE A 290 25.71 2.42 9.96
C ILE A 290 25.90 3.57 8.96
N ASP A 291 27.02 3.60 8.24
CA ASP A 291 27.23 4.58 7.18
C ASP A 291 26.45 4.17 5.90
N PRO A 292 25.79 5.11 5.20
CA PRO A 292 25.11 4.80 3.94
C PRO A 292 26.01 4.16 2.86
N SER A 293 27.32 4.34 2.92
CA SER A 293 28.27 3.69 1.99
C SER A 293 28.51 2.19 2.26
N ASP A 294 28.19 1.70 3.46
CA ASP A 294 28.32 0.28 3.84
C ASP A 294 27.11 -0.57 3.42
N VAL A 295 26.05 0.06 2.88
CA VAL A 295 24.74 -0.57 2.60
C VAL A 295 24.39 -0.55 1.11
N MET A 296 24.40 -1.72 0.48
CA MET A 296 23.92 -1.89 -0.90
C MET A 296 22.46 -2.33 -0.92
N GLN A 297 21.54 -1.46 -1.33
CA GLN A 297 20.13 -1.84 -1.55
C GLN A 297 19.99 -2.74 -2.78
N VAL A 298 19.23 -3.84 -2.64
CA VAL A 298 19.04 -4.87 -3.67
C VAL A 298 17.68 -4.78 -4.34
N ARG A 299 16.60 -4.76 -3.54
CA ARG A 299 15.20 -4.67 -4.00
C ARG A 299 14.28 -4.29 -2.87
N THR A 300 13.17 -3.63 -3.16
CA THR A 300 12.08 -3.49 -2.19
C THR A 300 11.41 -4.85 -1.95
N LEU A 301 11.18 -5.22 -0.69
CA LEU A 301 10.48 -6.44 -0.29
C LEU A 301 8.99 -6.19 -0.03
N ALA A 302 8.65 -5.03 0.54
CA ALA A 302 7.28 -4.63 0.81
C ALA A 302 7.12 -3.10 0.86
N HIS A 303 5.97 -2.61 0.41
CA HIS A 303 5.50 -1.25 0.65
C HIS A 303 4.40 -1.32 1.73
N GLY A 304 4.75 -1.02 2.98
CA GLY A 304 3.78 -0.86 4.05
C GLY A 304 3.20 0.56 4.05
N SER A 305 2.00 0.71 4.63
CA SER A 305 1.30 1.99 4.78
C SER A 305 2.08 3.06 5.56
N PHE A 306 3.05 2.64 6.37
CA PHE A 306 3.90 3.52 7.19
C PHE A 306 5.39 3.44 6.84
N ALA A 307 5.86 2.31 6.30
CA ALA A 307 7.27 2.09 6.00
C ALA A 307 7.47 1.17 4.79
N MET A 308 8.41 1.58 3.92
CA MET A 308 9.01 0.72 2.91
C MET A 308 10.03 -0.20 3.57
N ALA A 309 10.05 -1.48 3.19
CA ALA A 309 11.03 -2.46 3.63
C ALA A 309 11.78 -3.04 2.43
N SER A 310 13.11 -2.99 2.44
CA SER A 310 13.98 -3.35 1.31
C SER A 310 15.08 -4.32 1.74
N LEU A 311 15.33 -5.33 0.90
CA LEU A 311 16.50 -6.20 1.03
C LEU A 311 17.76 -5.39 0.72
N VAL A 312 18.73 -5.44 1.61
CA VAL A 312 20.04 -4.81 1.47
C VAL A 312 21.16 -5.79 1.82
N TYR A 313 22.37 -5.49 1.36
CA TYR A 313 23.60 -6.08 1.87
C TYR A 313 24.31 -5.08 2.78
N LEU A 314 24.72 -5.54 3.97
CA LEU A 314 25.59 -4.83 4.90
C LEU A 314 26.92 -5.60 4.96
N GLY A 315 27.89 -5.16 4.15
CA GLY A 315 28.98 -6.04 3.71
C GLY A 315 28.42 -7.33 3.07
N ASP A 316 29.00 -8.49 3.36
CA ASP A 316 28.55 -9.77 2.80
C ASP A 316 27.20 -10.29 3.37
N LYS A 317 26.57 -9.58 4.33
CA LYS A 317 25.38 -10.07 5.04
C LYS A 317 24.08 -9.48 4.49
N GLN A 318 23.09 -10.33 4.23
CA GLN A 318 21.73 -9.88 3.92
C GLN A 318 21.03 -9.31 5.15
N ALA A 319 20.41 -8.15 4.97
CA ALA A 319 19.66 -7.40 5.97
C ALA A 319 18.40 -6.79 5.35
N VAL A 320 17.51 -6.25 6.17
CA VAL A 320 16.35 -5.47 5.72
C VAL A 320 16.50 -4.04 6.22
N MET A 321 16.60 -3.10 5.28
CA MET A 321 16.44 -1.68 5.55
C MET A 321 14.96 -1.33 5.59
N LYS A 322 14.56 -0.50 6.56
CA LYS A 322 13.20 0.02 6.70
C LYS A 322 13.21 1.52 6.84
N LYS A 323 12.34 2.21 6.12
CA LYS A 323 12.29 3.67 6.01
C LYS A 323 10.84 4.16 5.95
N VAL A 324 10.52 5.26 6.64
CA VAL A 324 9.16 5.85 6.64
C VAL A 324 8.74 6.25 5.24
N THR A 325 7.50 5.94 4.84
CA THR A 325 6.96 6.32 3.54
C THR A 325 6.35 7.73 3.60
N VAL A 326 6.99 8.70 2.94
CA VAL A 326 6.60 10.12 3.00
C VAL A 326 5.31 10.35 2.20
N HIS A 327 4.24 10.79 2.88
CA HIS A 327 2.89 10.86 2.33
C HIS A 327 2.15 12.15 2.75
N THR A 328 2.36 13.21 1.95
CA THR A 328 1.71 14.54 2.04
C THR A 328 2.16 15.40 3.21
N GLN A 329 2.52 16.67 2.91
CA GLN A 329 3.07 17.62 3.86
C GLN A 329 2.22 17.76 5.14
N GLY A 330 2.74 17.20 6.24
CA GLY A 330 2.21 17.43 7.58
C GLY A 330 2.17 16.19 8.46
N GLN A 331 1.77 15.03 7.91
CA GLN A 331 1.73 13.78 8.68
C GLN A 331 3.12 13.18 8.92
N ASP A 332 4.09 13.56 8.08
CA ASP A 332 5.45 13.03 8.08
C ASP A 332 6.18 13.21 9.44
N ARG A 333 5.87 14.28 10.19
CA ARG A 333 6.56 14.58 11.47
C ARG A 333 6.20 13.58 12.56
N ASP A 334 4.91 13.33 12.76
CA ASP A 334 4.43 12.48 13.85
C ASP A 334 4.75 11.00 13.54
N GLN A 335 4.71 10.63 12.26
CA GLN A 335 5.20 9.33 11.77
C GLN A 335 6.72 9.15 11.98
N MET A 336 7.52 10.22 11.79
CA MET A 336 8.96 10.17 12.03
C MET A 336 9.30 10.03 13.52
N ILE A 337 8.61 10.77 14.41
CA ILE A 337 8.78 10.63 15.88
C ILE A 337 8.40 9.21 16.33
N ALA A 338 7.26 8.71 15.86
CA ALA A 338 6.83 7.32 16.06
C ALA A 338 7.88 6.28 15.62
N PHE A 339 8.49 6.46 14.44
CA PHE A 339 9.53 5.58 13.93
C PHE A 339 10.82 5.65 14.74
N MET A 340 11.21 6.84 15.23
CA MET A 340 12.33 7.04 16.14
C MET A 340 12.13 6.28 17.46
N ASP A 341 10.94 6.30 18.04
CA ASP A 341 10.67 5.61 19.30
C ASP A 341 10.58 4.08 19.14
N GLU A 342 10.07 3.55 18.02
CA GLU A 342 10.19 2.11 17.73
C GLU A 342 11.63 1.67 17.46
N ILE A 343 12.47 2.53 16.88
CA ILE A 343 13.92 2.32 16.82
C ILE A 343 14.50 2.19 18.23
N ARG A 344 14.12 3.06 19.19
CA ARG A 344 14.58 2.97 20.59
C ARG A 344 14.19 1.67 21.27
N VAL A 345 12.98 1.17 20.98
CA VAL A 345 12.48 -0.10 21.51
C VAL A 345 13.25 -1.25 20.88
N CYS A 346 13.25 -1.36 19.55
CA CYS A 346 13.89 -2.47 18.83
C CYS A 346 15.40 -2.56 19.07
N ALA A 347 16.11 -1.43 19.19
CA ALA A 347 17.55 -1.40 19.52
C ALA A 347 17.90 -2.00 20.89
N LYS A 348 16.90 -2.26 21.75
CA LYS A 348 17.05 -2.85 23.10
C LYS A 348 16.54 -4.30 23.17
N LEU A 349 16.12 -4.89 22.05
CA LEU A 349 15.58 -6.25 22.00
C LEU A 349 16.60 -7.25 21.42
N GLU A 350 17.00 -8.22 22.25
CA GLU A 350 17.85 -9.36 21.87
C GLU A 350 17.17 -10.66 22.31
N HIS A 351 16.54 -11.37 21.36
CA HIS A 351 15.89 -12.65 21.62
C HIS A 351 15.82 -13.50 20.34
N PRO A 352 16.05 -14.83 20.38
CA PRO A 352 15.98 -15.70 19.20
C PRO A 352 14.62 -15.70 18.49
N LYS A 353 13.51 -15.33 19.18
CA LYS A 353 12.15 -15.24 18.62
C LYS A 353 11.70 -13.81 18.26
N VAL A 354 12.61 -12.84 18.28
CA VAL A 354 12.37 -11.47 17.79
C VAL A 354 13.34 -11.21 16.62
N VAL A 355 12.96 -10.34 15.69
CA VAL A 355 13.85 -9.86 14.62
C VAL A 355 14.92 -8.95 15.25
N ALA A 356 16.19 -9.35 15.12
CA ALA A 356 17.34 -8.65 15.66
C ALA A 356 17.59 -7.32 14.96
N PHE A 357 17.80 -6.29 15.76
CA PHE A 357 18.19 -4.96 15.30
C PHE A 357 19.69 -4.94 14.99
N LEU A 358 20.07 -4.39 13.82
CA LEU A 358 21.46 -4.33 13.37
C LEU A 358 22.03 -2.91 13.40
N GLY A 359 21.21 -1.89 13.18
CA GLY A 359 21.65 -0.50 13.29
C GLY A 359 20.68 0.54 12.73
N ILE A 360 21.12 1.80 12.78
CA ILE A 360 20.40 2.97 12.27
C ILE A 360 21.27 3.64 11.21
N MET A 361 20.69 3.95 10.05
CA MET A 361 21.39 4.55 8.91
C MET A 361 20.69 5.86 8.53
N TRP A 362 21.47 6.94 8.30
CA TRP A 362 20.93 8.21 7.81
C TRP A 362 21.99 9.07 7.13
N ALA A 363 21.56 9.80 6.09
CA ALA A 363 22.26 10.95 5.52
C ALA A 363 21.52 12.25 5.88
N SER A 364 20.19 12.26 5.67
CA SER A 364 19.27 13.30 6.11
C SER A 364 18.20 12.74 7.06
N LEU A 365 17.37 13.59 7.68
CA LEU A 365 16.17 13.14 8.42
C LEU A 365 15.23 12.31 7.51
N SER A 366 15.04 12.78 6.27
CA SER A 366 14.28 12.08 5.22
C SER A 366 14.92 10.79 4.71
N ASP A 367 16.09 10.40 5.24
CA ASP A 367 16.75 9.12 4.96
C ASP A 367 16.92 8.23 6.19
N LEU A 368 16.38 8.64 7.35
CA LEU A 368 16.45 7.85 8.56
C LEU A 368 15.83 6.47 8.34
N SER A 369 16.66 5.44 8.52
CA SER A 369 16.33 4.06 8.20
C SER A 369 16.81 3.12 9.31
N ALA A 370 16.00 2.13 9.65
CA ALA A 370 16.34 1.05 10.57
C ALA A 370 16.83 -0.17 9.79
N ILE A 371 17.96 -0.75 10.19
CA ILE A 371 18.52 -1.95 9.59
C ILE A 371 18.30 -3.14 10.56
N VAL A 372 17.73 -4.23 10.06
CA VAL A 372 17.47 -5.47 10.81
C VAL A 372 17.92 -6.71 10.04
N GLU A 373 17.99 -7.87 10.69
CA GLU A 373 18.33 -9.13 10.00
C GLU A 373 17.31 -9.51 8.90
N TYR A 374 17.79 -10.18 7.85
CA TYR A 374 16.92 -10.74 6.80
C TYR A 374 16.48 -12.17 7.14
N ILE A 375 15.16 -12.40 7.09
CA ILE A 375 14.53 -13.68 7.43
C ILE A 375 14.04 -14.37 6.13
N PRO A 376 14.62 -15.52 5.74
CA PRO A 376 14.59 -15.96 4.34
C PRO A 376 13.28 -16.59 3.83
N ARG A 377 12.39 -17.10 4.70
CA ARG A 377 11.11 -17.69 4.24
C ARG A 377 9.94 -16.70 4.23
N GLY A 378 10.18 -15.40 4.46
CA GLY A 378 9.13 -14.39 4.49
C GLY A 378 8.19 -14.51 5.70
N SER A 379 6.95 -14.02 5.57
CA SER A 379 5.96 -14.04 6.65
C SER A 379 5.11 -15.31 6.70
N LEU A 380 4.65 -15.66 7.90
CA LEU A 380 3.71 -16.77 8.13
C LEU A 380 2.41 -16.60 7.32
N ALA A 381 1.97 -15.37 7.06
CA ALA A 381 0.83 -15.09 6.18
C ALA A 381 1.05 -15.53 4.72
N VAL A 382 2.29 -15.55 4.21
CA VAL A 382 2.60 -16.12 2.88
C VAL A 382 2.53 -17.65 2.95
N PHE A 383 3.23 -18.26 3.91
CA PHE A 383 3.21 -19.72 4.13
C PHE A 383 1.79 -20.29 4.34
N LEU A 384 0.91 -19.59 5.06
CA LEU A 384 -0.48 -20.00 5.25
C LEU A 384 -1.31 -19.94 3.95
N LYS A 385 -0.98 -19.04 3.01
CA LYS A 385 -1.60 -19.03 1.67
C LYS A 385 -1.18 -20.25 0.86
N GLU A 386 0.08 -20.69 0.98
CA GLU A 386 0.60 -21.89 0.30
C GLU A 386 0.01 -23.20 0.88
N LYS A 387 -0.14 -23.30 2.20
CA LYS A 387 -0.70 -24.49 2.88
C LYS A 387 -2.23 -24.57 2.84
N LYS A 388 -2.90 -23.64 2.16
CA LYS A 388 -4.35 -23.67 1.89
C LYS A 388 -4.67 -24.80 0.90
N PRO A 389 -5.51 -25.79 1.26
CA PRO A 389 -5.73 -26.98 0.43
C PRO A 389 -6.37 -26.64 -0.93
N ALA A 390 -5.68 -27.01 -2.02
CA ALA A 390 -6.09 -26.70 -3.40
C ALA A 390 -7.35 -27.44 -3.87
N ARG A 391 -7.79 -28.48 -3.15
CA ARG A 391 -9.04 -29.22 -3.41
C ARG A 391 -9.79 -29.45 -2.10
N LYS A 392 -11.13 -29.46 -2.13
CA LYS A 392 -11.97 -29.65 -0.92
C LYS A 392 -11.68 -30.94 -0.14
N ASN A 393 -11.15 -31.97 -0.80
CA ASN A 393 -11.01 -33.32 -0.25
C ASN A 393 -9.54 -33.78 -0.08
N SER A 394 -8.55 -32.91 -0.28
CA SER A 394 -7.15 -33.25 0.00
C SER A 394 -6.88 -33.23 1.51
N ARG A 395 -6.23 -34.27 2.06
CA ARG A 395 -5.82 -34.30 3.47
C ARG A 395 -4.94 -33.07 3.80
N PRO A 396 -5.13 -32.40 4.96
CA PRO A 396 -4.28 -31.31 5.37
C PRO A 396 -2.88 -31.83 5.70
N THR A 397 -1.84 -31.31 5.04
CA THR A 397 -0.42 -31.63 5.30
C THR A 397 0.21 -30.76 6.38
N PHE A 398 -0.56 -29.84 6.94
CA PHE A 398 -0.18 -28.92 8.01
C PHE A 398 -1.26 -28.97 9.10
N THR A 399 -0.97 -29.68 10.19
CA THR A 399 -1.93 -30.02 11.26
C THR A 399 -1.50 -29.41 12.59
N TRP A 400 -2.32 -29.58 13.64
CA TRP A 400 -2.08 -28.95 14.93
C TRP A 400 -0.97 -29.60 15.76
N LEU A 401 -0.89 -30.94 15.75
CA LEU A 401 -0.01 -31.71 16.63
C LEU A 401 1.15 -32.36 15.86
N GLU A 402 0.85 -33.01 14.73
CA GLU A 402 1.84 -33.71 13.90
C GLU A 402 2.75 -32.72 13.17
N SER A 403 4.06 -32.96 13.21
CA SER A 403 5.04 -32.29 12.34
C SER A 403 5.42 -33.21 11.19
N SER A 404 5.63 -32.66 10.00
CA SER A 404 6.14 -33.40 8.84
C SER A 404 7.66 -33.23 8.72
N ASN A 405 8.29 -34.04 7.86
CA ASN A 405 9.70 -33.87 7.50
C ASN A 405 10.00 -32.50 6.83
N GLU A 406 8.97 -31.80 6.35
CA GLU A 406 9.09 -30.51 5.65
C GLU A 406 8.73 -29.31 6.52
N THR A 407 7.80 -29.46 7.48
CA THR A 407 7.19 -28.35 8.23
C THR A 407 6.78 -28.75 9.66
N PRO A 408 7.03 -27.90 10.68
CA PRO A 408 6.49 -28.10 12.02
C PRO A 408 4.95 -28.07 12.07
N SER A 409 4.41 -28.56 13.18
CA SER A 409 2.98 -28.43 13.52
C SER A 409 2.60 -26.99 13.89
N LYS A 410 1.31 -26.63 13.77
CA LYS A 410 0.80 -25.30 14.16
C LYS A 410 1.08 -24.98 15.63
N LEU A 411 1.03 -25.98 16.51
CA LEU A 411 1.36 -25.84 17.93
C LEU A 411 2.82 -25.39 18.14
N SER A 412 3.75 -25.83 17.28
CA SER A 412 5.14 -25.34 17.31
C SER A 412 5.24 -23.84 17.05
N PHE A 413 4.49 -23.31 16.07
CA PHE A 413 4.47 -21.86 15.81
C PHE A 413 3.78 -21.09 16.95
N ALA A 414 2.64 -21.55 17.45
CA ALA A 414 1.94 -20.93 18.58
C ALA A 414 2.81 -20.87 19.86
N LEU A 415 3.55 -21.95 20.14
CA LEU A 415 4.48 -22.02 21.27
C LEU A 415 5.63 -21.01 21.13
N GLN A 416 6.24 -20.90 19.94
CA GLN A 416 7.33 -19.96 19.70
C GLN A 416 6.86 -18.49 19.68
N MET A 417 5.62 -18.21 19.29
CA MET A 417 5.04 -16.86 19.40
C MET A 417 4.77 -16.48 20.86
N SER A 418 4.24 -17.39 21.68
CA SER A 418 4.08 -17.13 23.13
C SER A 418 5.42 -17.01 23.86
N GLU A 419 6.46 -17.75 23.43
CA GLU A 419 7.86 -17.57 23.90
C GLU A 419 8.37 -16.14 23.65
N ALA A 420 8.08 -15.58 22.46
CA ALA A 420 8.43 -14.19 22.13
C ALA A 420 7.64 -13.17 22.95
N LEU A 421 6.34 -13.39 23.19
CA LEU A 421 5.53 -12.51 24.04
C LEU A 421 5.98 -12.54 25.51
N VAL A 422 6.34 -13.71 26.05
CA VAL A 422 6.92 -13.83 27.40
C VAL A 422 8.20 -12.99 27.54
N TYR A 423 9.06 -13.00 26.51
CA TYR A 423 10.25 -12.15 26.49
C TYR A 423 9.89 -10.65 26.50
N LEU A 424 9.04 -10.20 25.57
CA LEU A 424 8.65 -8.79 25.45
C LEU A 424 7.93 -8.27 26.71
N GLN A 425 7.10 -9.11 27.36
CA GLN A 425 6.36 -8.77 28.56
C GLN A 425 7.19 -8.89 29.86
N SER A 426 8.46 -9.31 29.78
CA SER A 426 9.37 -9.40 30.95
C SER A 426 10.09 -8.09 31.30
N PHE A 427 9.96 -7.07 30.45
CA PHE A 427 10.55 -5.74 30.64
C PHE A 427 9.79 -4.92 31.69
N ALA A 428 10.41 -3.83 32.16
CA ALA A 428 9.80 -2.86 33.08
C ALA A 428 9.97 -1.42 32.55
N PRO A 429 8.93 -0.78 31.99
CA PRO A 429 7.59 -1.34 31.72
C PRO A 429 7.63 -2.45 30.65
N PRO A 430 6.61 -3.33 30.60
CA PRO A 430 6.48 -4.35 29.55
C PRO A 430 6.45 -3.74 28.15
N VAL A 431 7.04 -4.44 27.17
CA VAL A 431 7.06 -3.98 25.78
C VAL A 431 5.90 -4.62 25.02
N ILE A 432 4.88 -3.85 24.65
CA ILE A 432 3.72 -4.35 23.91
C ILE A 432 4.07 -4.45 22.40
N HIS A 433 3.64 -5.51 21.72
CA HIS A 433 3.83 -5.70 20.27
C HIS A 433 2.79 -4.91 19.45
N GLY A 434 1.53 -4.86 19.89
CA GLY A 434 0.47 -3.97 19.40
C GLY A 434 -0.06 -4.27 17.99
N HIS A 435 0.72 -4.93 17.14
CA HIS A 435 0.39 -5.24 15.75
C HIS A 435 0.67 -6.72 15.40
N LEU A 436 0.34 -7.64 16.32
CA LEU A 436 0.60 -9.08 16.14
C LEU A 436 -0.43 -9.73 15.20
N LYS A 437 0.00 -10.05 13.97
CA LYS A 437 -0.78 -10.78 12.96
C LYS A 437 0.11 -11.78 12.22
N ALA A 438 -0.44 -12.74 11.46
CA ALA A 438 0.40 -13.70 10.74
C ALA A 438 1.43 -13.07 9.77
N ASP A 439 1.23 -11.82 9.35
CA ASP A 439 2.21 -11.10 8.52
C ASP A 439 3.38 -10.50 9.32
N SER A 440 3.19 -10.21 10.61
CA SER A 440 4.25 -9.73 11.52
C SER A 440 5.14 -10.85 12.09
N VAL A 441 4.91 -12.09 11.66
CA VAL A 441 5.63 -13.29 12.12
C VAL A 441 6.48 -13.80 10.96
N LEU A 442 7.79 -13.62 11.02
CA LEU A 442 8.71 -14.06 9.97
C LEU A 442 9.25 -15.48 10.25
N LEU A 443 9.53 -16.24 9.20
CA LEU A 443 9.93 -17.65 9.28
C LEU A 443 11.38 -17.87 8.83
N GLY A 444 12.21 -18.36 9.74
CA GLY A 444 13.63 -18.62 9.51
C GLY A 444 13.93 -19.98 8.86
N SER A 445 15.21 -20.24 8.59
CA SER A 445 15.65 -21.39 7.79
C SER A 445 15.30 -22.74 8.43
N SER A 446 15.29 -22.83 9.76
CA SER A 446 14.98 -24.05 10.53
C SER A 446 13.54 -24.05 11.07
N TRP A 447 12.67 -23.17 10.54
CA TRP A 447 11.30 -22.90 11.02
C TRP A 447 11.21 -22.30 12.44
N GLU A 448 12.27 -21.63 12.87
CA GLU A 448 12.22 -20.63 13.92
C GLU A 448 11.32 -19.45 13.51
N ILE A 449 10.41 -19.00 14.40
CA ILE A 449 9.67 -17.76 14.19
C ILE A 449 10.46 -16.57 14.72
N LYS A 450 10.33 -15.41 14.09
CA LYS A 450 10.80 -14.12 14.61
C LYS A 450 9.72 -13.04 14.48
N LEU A 451 9.33 -12.43 15.59
CA LEU A 451 8.38 -11.30 15.61
C LEU A 451 9.02 -10.03 15.06
N ASN A 452 8.31 -9.34 14.16
CA ASN A 452 8.77 -8.22 13.36
C ASN A 452 8.01 -6.93 13.71
N ARG A 453 8.63 -6.06 14.51
CA ARG A 453 7.97 -4.88 15.12
C ARG A 453 8.01 -3.58 14.32
N LEU A 454 9.06 -3.34 13.51
CA LEU A 454 9.26 -2.09 12.73
C LEU A 454 8.29 -1.98 11.53
N GLY A 455 7.00 -2.10 11.78
CA GLY A 455 5.86 -1.89 10.88
C GLY A 455 4.77 -1.22 11.71
N TYR A 456 5.11 -0.04 12.21
CA TYR A 456 4.60 0.56 13.45
C TYR A 456 3.12 0.91 13.42
N MET A 457 2.43 0.69 14.54
CA MET A 457 1.09 1.22 14.83
C MET A 457 0.92 1.46 16.34
N LEU A 458 0.71 2.73 16.76
CA LEU A 458 0.25 3.11 18.11
C LEU A 458 -1.05 3.94 18.10
N ASN A 459 -1.79 3.96 16.97
CA ASN A 459 -3.05 4.71 16.90
C ASN A 459 -4.10 3.93 16.12
N THR A 460 -5.20 3.59 16.77
CA THR A 460 -6.29 2.80 16.18
C THR A 460 -7.07 3.54 15.09
N SER A 461 -6.97 4.88 15.03
CA SER A 461 -7.62 5.69 13.99
C SER A 461 -6.97 5.57 12.60
N SER A 462 -5.75 5.02 12.50
CA SER A 462 -5.08 4.72 11.23
C SER A 462 -5.16 3.25 10.80
N LEU A 463 -5.84 2.39 11.56
CA LEU A 463 -6.09 0.99 11.18
C LEU A 463 -7.01 0.93 9.96
N SER A 464 -6.64 0.11 8.97
CA SER A 464 -7.60 -0.30 7.94
C SER A 464 -8.75 -1.10 8.58
N MET A 465 -9.92 -1.08 7.93
CA MET A 465 -11.06 -1.92 8.36
C MET A 465 -10.75 -3.43 8.31
N GLU A 466 -9.67 -3.84 7.64
CA GLU A 466 -9.20 -5.23 7.62
C GLU A 466 -8.19 -5.50 8.76
N ASP A 467 -7.37 -4.53 9.18
CA ASP A 467 -6.38 -4.69 10.28
C ASP A 467 -6.99 -4.64 11.68
N ARG A 468 -8.14 -3.97 11.85
CA ARG A 468 -8.93 -4.00 13.11
C ARG A 468 -9.31 -5.42 13.55
N ALA A 469 -9.20 -6.39 12.65
CA ALA A 469 -9.43 -7.82 12.87
C ALA A 469 -8.62 -8.47 14.01
N TRP A 470 -7.36 -8.05 14.20
CA TRP A 470 -6.47 -8.62 15.23
C TRP A 470 -6.53 -7.85 16.55
N VAL A 471 -7.05 -6.62 16.53
CA VAL A 471 -7.03 -5.69 17.65
C VAL A 471 -8.15 -6.02 18.65
N ALA A 472 -7.82 -5.99 19.93
CA ALA A 472 -8.72 -6.41 21.00
C ALA A 472 -9.85 -5.40 21.28
N PRO A 473 -11.01 -5.82 21.82
CA PRO A 473 -12.20 -4.95 21.93
C PRO A 473 -11.99 -3.68 22.77
N GLU A 474 -11.23 -3.77 23.85
CA GLU A 474 -10.84 -2.66 24.71
C GLU A 474 -9.97 -1.65 23.97
N VAL A 475 -8.98 -2.13 23.20
CA VAL A 475 -8.08 -1.28 22.42
C VAL A 475 -8.85 -0.57 21.29
N LEU A 476 -9.83 -1.25 20.68
CA LEU A 476 -10.74 -0.63 19.71
C LEU A 476 -11.68 0.43 20.32
N ALA A 477 -11.81 0.48 21.66
CA ALA A 477 -12.67 1.40 22.39
C ALA A 477 -11.91 2.57 23.06
N SER A 478 -10.73 2.32 23.64
CA SER A 478 -9.89 3.35 24.28
C SER A 478 -8.75 3.86 23.39
N GLY A 479 -8.16 2.99 22.57
CA GLY A 479 -6.89 3.22 21.87
C GLY A 479 -5.65 2.80 22.66
N ASP A 480 -5.80 2.46 23.95
CA ASP A 480 -4.70 2.03 24.82
C ASP A 480 -4.37 0.55 24.62
N PHE A 481 -3.09 0.20 24.49
CA PHE A 481 -2.60 -1.17 24.32
C PHE A 481 -1.93 -1.69 25.60
N ASP A 482 -2.20 -2.95 25.97
CA ASP A 482 -1.63 -3.63 27.14
C ASP A 482 -1.09 -5.04 26.81
N GLU A 483 -0.57 -5.76 27.81
CA GLU A 483 -0.02 -7.12 27.64
C GLU A 483 -1.09 -8.16 27.23
N LYS A 484 -2.36 -7.87 27.54
CA LYS A 484 -3.52 -8.74 27.26
C LYS A 484 -4.06 -8.54 25.84
N SER A 485 -3.78 -7.40 25.21
CA SER A 485 -4.11 -7.12 23.81
C SER A 485 -3.26 -7.95 22.84
N ASP A 486 -1.97 -8.14 23.14
CA ASP A 486 -1.09 -9.07 22.41
C ASP A 486 -1.55 -10.53 22.55
N VAL A 487 -2.01 -10.93 23.75
CA VAL A 487 -2.56 -12.28 23.99
C VAL A 487 -3.83 -12.51 23.16
N TYR A 488 -4.74 -11.54 23.11
CA TYR A 488 -5.92 -11.60 22.23
C TYR A 488 -5.50 -11.71 20.75
N SER A 489 -4.56 -10.88 20.32
CA SER A 489 -4.01 -10.88 18.95
C SER A 489 -3.43 -12.25 18.56
N LEU A 490 -2.69 -12.90 19.48
CA LEU A 490 -2.20 -14.27 19.29
C LEU A 490 -3.34 -15.30 19.20
N GLY A 491 -4.44 -15.12 19.95
CA GLY A 491 -5.67 -15.89 19.79
C GLY A 491 -6.29 -15.75 18.39
N VAL A 492 -6.24 -14.55 17.79
CA VAL A 492 -6.64 -14.34 16.39
C VAL A 492 -5.69 -15.07 15.42
N VAL A 493 -4.37 -14.98 15.63
CA VAL A 493 -3.38 -15.71 14.80
C VAL A 493 -3.51 -17.24 14.93
N MET A 494 -3.94 -17.77 16.09
CA MET A 494 -4.28 -19.19 16.21
C MET A 494 -5.43 -19.60 15.29
N SER A 495 -6.40 -18.71 15.01
CA SER A 495 -7.45 -18.97 14.01
C SER A 495 -6.92 -18.96 12.56
N GLU A 496 -5.90 -18.15 12.26
CA GLU A 496 -5.23 -18.12 10.96
C GLU A 496 -4.43 -19.40 10.73
N LEU A 497 -3.65 -19.82 11.73
CA LEU A 497 -2.94 -21.12 11.75
C LEU A 497 -3.93 -22.26 11.52
N ASP A 498 -5.08 -22.23 12.20
CA ASP A 498 -6.10 -23.27 12.05
C ASP A 498 -6.66 -23.33 10.62
N ARG A 499 -7.09 -22.18 10.07
CA ARG A 499 -7.88 -22.12 8.84
C ARG A 499 -7.08 -21.91 7.55
N CYS A 500 -5.80 -21.59 7.64
CA CYS A 500 -4.92 -21.22 6.53
C CYS A 500 -5.52 -20.08 5.66
N LYS A 501 -6.11 -19.09 6.35
CA LYS A 501 -6.87 -17.95 5.79
C LYS A 501 -6.83 -16.79 6.78
N LEU A 502 -7.00 -15.57 6.28
CA LEU A 502 -7.32 -14.39 7.09
C LEU A 502 -8.52 -14.68 8.03
N PRO A 503 -8.57 -14.10 9.24
CA PRO A 503 -9.56 -14.44 10.26
C PRO A 503 -11.00 -14.10 9.79
N TYR A 504 -11.15 -13.05 9.00
CA TYR A 504 -12.41 -12.62 8.40
C TYR A 504 -12.30 -12.50 6.88
N SER A 505 -13.44 -12.53 6.19
CA SER A 505 -13.50 -12.39 4.73
C SER A 505 -13.98 -11.01 4.32
N ARG A 506 -13.47 -10.49 3.19
CA ARG A 506 -13.87 -9.20 2.59
C ARG A 506 -15.36 -9.10 2.20
N LYS A 507 -16.13 -10.20 2.26
CA LYS A 507 -17.60 -10.24 2.14
C LYS A 507 -18.36 -10.08 3.47
N ALA A 508 -17.67 -10.15 4.61
CA ALA A 508 -18.20 -9.85 5.93
C ALA A 508 -17.94 -8.38 6.32
N SER A 509 -16.72 -7.86 6.09
CA SER A 509 -16.37 -6.47 6.40
C SER A 509 -17.17 -5.44 5.59
N ARG A 510 -17.53 -5.75 4.33
CA ARG A 510 -18.35 -4.86 3.47
C ARG A 510 -19.84 -4.78 3.87
N ARG A 511 -20.29 -5.42 4.97
CA ARG A 511 -21.73 -5.65 5.25
C ARG A 511 -22.34 -4.87 6.42
N GLN A 512 -21.57 -4.13 7.22
CA GLN A 512 -22.11 -3.50 8.42
C GLN A 512 -21.61 -2.08 8.68
N SER A 513 -22.57 -1.18 8.86
CA SER A 513 -22.40 0.19 9.32
C SER A 513 -22.60 0.27 10.83
N VAL A 514 -21.58 0.76 11.54
CA VAL A 514 -21.62 1.49 12.82
C VAL A 514 -22.21 0.81 14.09
N ASP A 515 -23.37 0.15 14.03
CA ASP A 515 -24.21 -0.08 15.23
C ASP A 515 -24.09 -1.47 15.89
N ASP A 516 -23.34 -2.41 15.32
CA ASP A 516 -23.22 -3.77 15.88
C ASP A 516 -21.86 -4.00 16.55
N ALA A 517 -21.79 -3.62 17.83
CA ALA A 517 -20.61 -3.77 18.68
C ALA A 517 -20.37 -5.22 19.15
N THR A 518 -21.14 -6.22 18.67
CA THR A 518 -20.89 -7.63 18.96
C THR A 518 -19.69 -8.14 18.14
N ALA A 519 -18.48 -7.96 18.68
CA ALA A 519 -17.22 -8.24 18.01
C ALA A 519 -17.23 -9.61 17.31
N PHE A 520 -16.94 -9.61 16.01
CA PHE A 520 -17.01 -10.79 15.15
C PHE A 520 -15.92 -11.78 15.57
N LYS A 521 -16.20 -12.70 16.50
CA LYS A 521 -15.14 -13.55 17.07
C LYS A 521 -14.46 -14.45 16.01
N PRO A 522 -13.13 -14.67 16.09
CA PRO A 522 -12.43 -15.55 15.18
C PRO A 522 -13.06 -16.94 15.14
N LYS A 523 -13.23 -17.47 13.93
CA LYS A 523 -13.77 -18.83 13.73
C LYS A 523 -12.62 -19.82 13.67
N PHE A 524 -12.88 -21.04 14.11
CA PHE A 524 -12.00 -22.20 13.94
C PHE A 524 -12.62 -23.17 12.94
N ARG A 525 -12.01 -24.33 12.73
CA ARG A 525 -12.55 -25.47 11.98
C ARG A 525 -13.19 -26.47 12.95
N ASP A 526 -14.12 -27.26 12.43
CA ASP A 526 -14.84 -28.29 13.20
C ASP A 526 -13.93 -29.49 13.57
N ASP A 527 -12.72 -29.56 13.02
CA ASP A 527 -11.66 -30.54 13.30
C ASP A 527 -10.43 -29.92 14.03
N CYS A 528 -10.57 -28.74 14.63
CA CYS A 528 -9.58 -28.18 15.55
C CYS A 528 -9.56 -28.99 16.87
N PRO A 529 -8.40 -29.40 17.43
CA PRO A 529 -8.34 -30.14 18.69
C PRO A 529 -9.01 -29.37 19.84
N PRO A 530 -9.83 -30.00 20.69
CA PRO A 530 -10.59 -29.32 21.75
C PRO A 530 -9.71 -28.48 22.68
N GLU A 531 -8.54 -28.97 23.05
CA GLU A 531 -7.60 -28.33 23.98
C GLU A 531 -6.94 -27.09 23.36
N ILE A 532 -6.68 -27.13 22.05
CA ILE A 532 -6.18 -25.98 21.29
C ILE A 532 -7.29 -24.92 21.16
N LEU A 533 -8.52 -25.36 20.90
CA LEU A 533 -9.69 -24.48 20.80
C LEU A 533 -9.99 -23.79 22.14
N GLU A 534 -9.88 -24.50 23.26
CA GLU A 534 -10.04 -23.94 24.61
C GLU A 534 -8.98 -22.89 24.92
N ILE A 535 -7.70 -23.16 24.64
CA ILE A 535 -6.60 -22.18 24.80
C ILE A 535 -6.83 -20.95 23.91
N ALA A 536 -7.22 -21.14 22.65
CA ALA A 536 -7.50 -20.01 21.77
C ALA A 536 -8.71 -19.18 22.24
N GLN A 537 -9.76 -19.83 22.77
CA GLN A 537 -10.93 -19.15 23.32
C GLN A 537 -10.64 -18.41 24.64
N SER A 538 -9.68 -18.86 25.46
CA SER A 538 -9.24 -18.11 26.64
C SER A 538 -8.45 -16.85 26.27
N CYS A 539 -7.71 -16.87 25.15
CA CYS A 539 -7.09 -15.68 24.59
C CYS A 539 -8.14 -14.68 24.05
N LEU A 540 -9.26 -15.19 23.51
CA LEU A 540 -10.32 -14.40 22.85
C LEU A 540 -11.48 -14.00 23.79
N ARG A 541 -11.18 -13.82 25.08
CA ARG A 541 -12.10 -13.22 26.06
C ARG A 541 -12.21 -11.71 25.86
N ASP A 542 -13.42 -11.19 26.04
CA ASP A 542 -13.69 -9.76 25.82
C ASP A 542 -13.09 -8.91 26.94
N ASP A 543 -13.19 -9.38 28.19
CA ASP A 543 -12.48 -8.82 29.35
C ASP A 543 -10.98 -9.21 29.30
N PRO A 544 -10.04 -8.24 29.29
CA PRO A 544 -8.60 -8.50 29.38
C PRO A 544 -8.18 -9.29 30.63
N ALA A 545 -8.90 -9.15 31.74
CA ALA A 545 -8.60 -9.83 33.00
C ALA A 545 -8.93 -11.33 32.96
N GLU A 546 -9.87 -11.77 32.11
CA GLU A 546 -10.15 -13.20 31.90
C GLU A 546 -9.14 -13.90 30.98
N ARG A 547 -8.32 -13.14 30.23
CA ARG A 547 -7.30 -13.71 29.33
C ARG A 547 -6.10 -14.23 30.15
N PRO A 548 -5.41 -15.29 29.72
CA PRO A 548 -4.15 -15.69 30.34
C PRO A 548 -3.07 -14.60 30.20
N THR A 549 -2.01 -14.66 31.02
CA THR A 549 -0.74 -14.00 30.69
C THR A 549 -0.01 -14.76 29.57
N ALA A 550 0.96 -14.13 28.89
CA ALA A 550 1.80 -14.85 27.92
C ALA A 550 2.52 -16.05 28.54
N MET A 551 2.86 -15.99 29.85
CA MET A 551 3.50 -17.08 30.59
C MET A 551 2.56 -18.28 30.77
N GLU A 552 1.32 -18.05 31.18
CA GLU A 552 0.30 -19.11 31.35
C GLU A 552 -0.11 -19.72 30.00
N LEU A 553 -0.19 -18.89 28.95
CA LEU A 553 -0.42 -19.33 27.58
C LEU A 553 0.73 -20.21 27.07
N HIS A 554 1.98 -19.76 27.22
CA HIS A 554 3.17 -20.54 26.85
C HIS A 554 3.23 -21.86 27.61
N TYR A 555 2.97 -21.84 28.93
CA TYR A 555 2.91 -23.04 29.76
C TYR A 555 1.86 -24.05 29.28
N SER A 556 0.66 -23.58 28.97
CA SER A 556 -0.45 -24.43 28.47
C SER A 556 -0.12 -25.08 27.12
N LEU A 557 0.39 -24.29 26.17
CA LEU A 557 0.86 -24.79 24.87
C LEU A 557 2.02 -25.79 25.02
N ARG A 558 2.93 -25.55 25.98
CA ARG A 558 4.06 -26.44 26.29
C ARG A 558 3.64 -27.74 26.96
N GLN A 559 2.55 -27.73 27.75
CA GLN A 559 1.95 -28.96 28.28
C GLN A 559 1.36 -29.82 27.16
N LEU A 560 0.55 -29.24 26.26
CA LEU A 560 -0.02 -29.99 25.12
C LEU A 560 1.08 -30.59 24.23
N GLN A 561 2.14 -29.84 23.93
CA GLN A 561 3.24 -30.35 23.11
C GLN A 561 3.94 -31.56 23.76
N ARG A 562 4.06 -31.59 25.09
CA ARG A 562 4.63 -32.75 25.81
C ARG A 562 3.68 -33.94 25.79
N GLN A 563 2.38 -33.71 25.93
CA GLN A 563 1.37 -34.78 25.87
C GLN A 563 1.33 -35.42 24.48
N SER A 564 1.37 -34.62 23.40
CA SER A 564 1.42 -35.11 22.02
C SER A 564 2.79 -35.69 21.58
N GLN A 565 3.77 -35.74 22.47
CA GLN A 565 5.08 -36.38 22.26
C GLN A 565 5.32 -37.57 23.21
N GLY A 566 4.39 -37.83 24.14
CA GLY A 566 4.41 -38.95 25.08
C GLY A 566 3.39 -40.04 24.76
N GLN A 567 2.78 -39.98 23.57
CA GLN A 567 1.86 -40.96 22.97
C GLN A 567 2.48 -41.53 21.69
#